data_AF-A0AB73K2S3-F1
#
_entry.id   AF-A0AB73K2S3-F1
#
_cell.length_a   1.000
_cell.length_b   1.000
_cell.length_c   1.000
_cell.angle_alpha   90.00
_cell.angle_beta   90.00
_cell.angle_gamma   90.00
#
_symmetry.space_group_name_H-M   'P 1'
#
loop_
_entity.id
_entity.type
_entity.pdbx_description
1 polymer ?
#
loop_
_entity_poly.entity_id
_entity_poly.type
_entity_poly.pdbx_seq_one_letter_code
_entity_poly.pdbx_strand_id
1 'polypeptide(L)'
;MKLLANIEILRDLLSYDTEEKKFLNLAERCEIHRNIGKITRCQPPSFPLSLQEKLFTKLLEIRRTEWKRPTMHWEENHFGQKVKIKIN
;
A
#
# COMPACT_ATOMS: atom_id res chain seq x y z
N MET A 1 -1.13 16.84 5.75
CA MET A 1 0.10 16.16 6.22
C MET A 1 -0.11 15.16 7.36
N LYS A 2 -0.79 15.48 8.48
CA LYS A 2 -0.91 14.57 9.66
C LYS A 2 -1.40 13.15 9.33
N LEU A 3 -2.28 13.00 8.34
CA LEU A 3 -2.80 11.68 7.94
C LEU A 3 -1.70 10.75 7.39
N LEU A 4 -0.80 11.26 6.55
CA LEU A 4 0.28 10.47 5.94
C LEU A 4 1.45 10.21 6.91
N ALA A 5 1.36 10.71 8.16
CA ALA A 5 2.24 10.30 9.25
C ALA A 5 1.77 9.00 9.93
N ASN A 6 0.63 8.45 9.53
CA ASN A 6 0.16 7.15 10.01
C ASN A 6 0.74 6.03 9.15
N ILE A 7 1.56 5.17 9.75
CA ILE A 7 2.20 4.02 9.09
C ILE A 7 1.16 3.06 8.51
N GLU A 8 0.06 2.82 9.21
CA GLU A 8 -0.96 1.86 8.76
C GLU A 8 -1.61 2.31 7.45
N ILE A 9 -1.85 3.62 7.29
CA ILE A 9 -2.38 4.19 6.05
C ILE A 9 -1.42 3.97 4.87
N LEU A 10 -0.12 4.14 5.10
CA LEU A 10 0.91 3.92 4.08
C LEU A 10 1.03 2.43 3.71
N ARG A 11 0.95 1.54 4.71
CA ARG A 11 0.94 0.08 4.50
C ARG A 11 -0.30 -0.38 3.74
N ASP A 12 -1.45 0.21 4.04
CA ASP A 12 -2.69 -0.06 3.32
C ASP A 12 -2.55 0.34 1.86
N LEU A 13 -2.07 1.55 1.56
CA LEU A 13 -1.84 2.00 0.19
C LEU A 13 -0.91 1.07 -0.59
N LEU A 14 0.20 0.63 0.02
CA LEU A 14 1.11 -0.36 -0.60
C LEU A 14 0.43 -1.72 -0.83
N SER A 15 -0.54 -2.07 0.01
CA SER A 15 -1.24 -3.35 -0.07
C SER A 15 -2.37 -3.35 -1.10
N TYR A 16 -2.99 -2.19 -1.29
CA TYR A 16 -3.96 -1.96 -2.35
C TYR A 16 -3.28 -1.78 -3.71
N ASP A 17 -1.99 -1.49 -3.78
CA ASP A 17 -1.27 -1.52 -5.06
C ASP A 17 -1.04 -2.98 -5.51
N THR A 18 -2.04 -3.54 -6.21
CA THR A 18 -2.04 -4.95 -6.68
C THR A 18 -1.67 -5.04 -8.16
N GLU A 19 -1.50 -6.27 -8.67
CA GLU A 19 -1.25 -6.48 -10.10
C GLU A 19 -2.40 -5.99 -11.00
N GLU A 20 -3.63 -6.13 -10.54
CA GLU A 20 -4.84 -5.70 -11.24
C GLU A 20 -5.05 -4.18 -11.17
N LYS A 21 -4.61 -3.56 -10.08
CA LYS A 21 -4.74 -2.11 -9.84
C LYS A 21 -3.41 -1.55 -9.36
N LYS A 22 -2.52 -1.30 -10.32
CA LYS A 22 -1.26 -0.58 -10.10
C LYS A 22 -1.51 0.91 -10.20
N PHE A 23 -1.57 1.58 -9.06
CA PHE A 23 -1.56 3.05 -9.04
C PHE A 23 -0.21 3.61 -8.63
N LEU A 24 0.68 2.83 -8.02
CA LEU A 24 2.04 3.25 -7.67
C LEU A 24 3.07 2.64 -8.63
N ASN A 25 4.02 3.47 -9.07
CA ASN A 25 5.22 2.98 -9.75
C ASN A 25 6.28 2.55 -8.73
N LEU A 26 7.41 2.02 -9.20
CA LEU A 26 8.50 1.57 -8.32
C LEU A 26 9.07 2.69 -7.45
N ALA A 27 9.35 3.87 -8.04
CA ALA A 27 9.93 4.99 -7.32
C ALA A 27 9.00 5.49 -6.20
N GLU A 28 7.70 5.55 -6.47
CA GLU A 28 6.68 5.96 -5.49
C GLU A 28 6.60 4.97 -4.33
N ARG A 29 6.60 3.66 -4.61
CA ARG A 29 6.65 2.61 -3.58
C ARG A 29 7.90 2.73 -2.71
N CYS A 30 9.06 2.92 -3.33
CA CYS A 30 10.32 3.15 -2.60
C CYS A 30 10.23 4.38 -1.68
N GLU A 31 9.64 5.47 -2.14
CA GLU A 31 9.50 6.70 -1.34
C GLU A 31 8.55 6.48 -0.15
N ILE A 32 7.47 5.71 -0.32
CA ILE A 32 6.60 5.31 0.80
C ILE A 32 7.39 4.46 1.81
N HIS A 33 8.12 3.44 1.37
CA HIS A 33 8.94 2.62 2.28
C HIS A 33 9.98 3.44 3.05
N ARG A 34 10.64 4.38 2.38
CA ARG A 34 11.58 5.31 3.03
C ARG A 34 10.89 6.13 4.13
N ASN A 35 9.69 6.64 3.86
CA ASN A 35 8.94 7.44 4.82
C ASN A 35 8.36 6.62 5.99
N ILE A 36 7.95 5.37 5.74
CA ILE A 36 7.64 4.42 6.83
C ILE A 36 8.86 4.28 7.75
N GLY A 37 10.06 4.08 7.18
CA GLY A 37 11.31 4.02 7.93
C GLY A 37 11.58 5.28 8.76
N LYS A 38 11.31 6.47 8.23
CA LYS A 38 11.40 7.73 8.99
C LYS A 38 10.43 7.75 10.16
N ILE A 39 9.15 7.44 9.94
CA ILE A 39 8.14 7.46 11.00
C ILE A 39 8.48 6.45 12.11
N THR A 40 8.95 5.25 11.76
CA THR A 40 9.41 4.26 12.78
C THR A 40 10.57 4.75 13.63
N ARG A 41 11.36 5.71 13.11
CA ARG A 41 12.47 6.36 13.83
C ARG A 41 12.04 7.69 14.46
N CYS A 42 10.74 7.93 14.60
CA CYS A 42 10.16 9.18 15.09
C CYS A 42 10.58 10.43 14.28
N GLN A 43 10.99 10.24 13.03
CA GLN A 43 11.33 11.33 12.12
C GLN A 43 10.11 11.76 11.30
N PRO A 44 9.97 13.06 11.01
CA PRO A 44 8.86 13.54 10.20
C PRO A 44 8.94 12.97 8.77
N PRO A 45 7.82 12.47 8.21
CA PRO A 45 7.79 12.06 6.82
C PRO A 45 7.90 13.28 5.89
N SER A 46 8.55 13.10 4.75
CA SER A 46 8.62 14.07 3.67
C SER A 46 8.30 13.39 2.35
N PHE A 47 7.27 13.86 1.67
CA PHE A 47 6.86 13.34 0.36
C PHE A 47 6.91 14.45 -0.68
N PRO A 48 7.29 14.16 -1.94
CA PRO A 48 7.05 15.08 -3.05
C PRO A 48 5.57 15.46 -3.13
N LEU A 49 5.25 16.72 -3.44
CA LEU A 49 3.87 17.21 -3.46
C LEU A 49 2.99 16.39 -4.41
N SER A 50 3.49 16.08 -5.60
CA SER A 50 2.79 15.25 -6.60
C SER A 50 2.44 13.85 -6.06
N LEU A 51 3.35 13.24 -5.29
CA LEU A 51 3.08 11.96 -4.65
C LEU A 51 2.04 12.12 -3.54
N GLN A 52 2.10 13.18 -2.73
CA GLN A 52 1.09 13.43 -1.69
C GLN A 52 -0.32 13.50 -2.28
N GLU A 53 -0.51 14.34 -3.30
CA GLU A 53 -1.79 14.51 -3.99
C GLU A 53 -2.32 13.16 -4.50
N LYS A 54 -1.45 12.40 -5.17
CA LYS A 54 -1.77 11.06 -5.68
C LYS A 54 -2.20 10.10 -4.57
N LEU A 55 -1.47 10.04 -3.45
CA LEU A 55 -1.83 9.17 -2.32
C LEU A 55 -3.17 9.58 -1.70
N PHE A 56 -3.46 10.87 -1.57
CA PHE A 56 -4.75 11.35 -1.08
C PHE A 56 -5.90 10.95 -2.02
N THR A 57 -5.75 11.15 -3.32
CA THR A 57 -6.75 10.73 -4.31
C THR A 57 -7.03 9.23 -4.22
N LYS A 58 -5.98 8.41 -4.07
CA LYS A 58 -6.12 6.95 -3.99
C LYS A 58 -6.76 6.49 -2.68
N LEU A 59 -6.45 7.13 -1.56
CA LEU A 59 -7.15 6.89 -0.29
C LEU A 59 -8.65 7.17 -0.40
N LEU A 60 -9.02 8.27 -1.05
CA LEU A 60 -10.42 8.61 -1.27
C LEU A 60 -11.11 7.60 -2.20
N GLU A 61 -10.43 7.17 -3.26
CA GLU A 61 -10.92 6.14 -4.18
C GLU A 61 -11.18 4.81 -3.46
N ILE A 62 -10.22 4.34 -2.64
CA ILE A 62 -10.36 3.12 -1.82
C ILE A 62 -11.59 3.22 -0.91
N ARG A 63 -11.75 4.35 -0.20
CA ARG A 63 -12.88 4.56 0.71
C ARG A 63 -14.21 4.62 -0.02
N ARG A 64 -14.28 5.35 -1.14
CA ARG A 64 -15.51 5.52 -1.93
C ARG A 64 -15.96 4.22 -2.59
N THR A 65 -15.02 3.39 -3.03
CA THR A 65 -15.31 2.11 -3.69
C THR A 65 -15.50 0.97 -2.68
N GLU A 66 -15.43 1.28 -1.38
CA GLU A 66 -15.41 0.29 -0.28
C GLU A 66 -14.47 -0.87 -0.60
N TRP A 67 -13.33 -0.56 -1.20
CA TRP A 67 -12.48 -1.60 -1.74
C TRP A 67 -11.94 -2.43 -0.59
N LYS A 68 -12.41 -3.68 -0.52
CA LYS A 68 -11.89 -4.65 0.43
C LYS A 68 -10.55 -5.15 -0.06
N ARG A 69 -9.55 -5.05 0.81
CA ARG A 69 -8.25 -5.67 0.60
C ARG A 69 -8.47 -7.15 0.26
N PRO A 70 -7.95 -7.67 -0.86
CA PRO A 70 -8.06 -9.08 -1.14
C PRO A 70 -7.41 -9.87 -0.01
N THR A 71 -8.12 -10.87 0.52
CA THR A 71 -7.55 -11.73 1.54
C THR A 71 -6.64 -12.72 0.83
N MET A 72 -5.35 -12.70 1.15
CA MET A 72 -4.40 -13.62 0.54
C MET A 72 -4.21 -14.83 1.46
N HIS A 73 -4.51 -16.01 0.93
CA HIS A 73 -4.27 -17.28 1.58
C HIS A 73 -3.08 -17.99 0.93
N TRP A 74 -2.41 -18.84 1.69
CA TRP A 74 -1.34 -19.69 1.18
C TRP A 74 -1.84 -21.12 1.16
N GLU A 75 -1.95 -21.70 -0.02
CA GLU A 75 -2.30 -23.11 -0.20
C GLU A 75 -1.11 -23.88 -0.75
N GLU A 76 -1.03 -25.16 -0.43
CA GLU A 76 -0.06 -26.06 -1.03
C GLU A 76 -0.68 -26.70 -2.26
N ASN A 77 -0.06 -26.51 -3.43
CA ASN A 77 -0.56 -27.12 -4.66
C ASN A 77 -0.23 -28.63 -4.70
N HIS A 78 -0.73 -29.32 -5.74
CA HIS A 78 -0.46 -30.75 -5.97
C HIS A 78 1.02 -31.14 -6.10
N PHE A 79 1.92 -30.17 -6.21
CA PHE A 79 3.37 -30.35 -6.31
C PHE A 79 4.12 -29.99 -5.02
N GLY A 80 3.41 -29.75 -3.91
CA GLY A 80 4.02 -29.37 -2.63
C GLY A 80 4.50 -27.91 -2.57
N GLN A 81 4.09 -27.07 -3.53
CA GLN A 81 4.52 -25.67 -3.58
C GLN A 81 3.49 -24.78 -2.91
N LYS A 82 3.95 -23.86 -2.05
CA LYS A 82 3.11 -22.82 -1.47
C LYS A 82 2.75 -21.78 -2.53
N VAL A 83 1.50 -21.82 -2.98
CA VAL A 83 0.92 -20.85 -3.90
C VAL A 83 0.06 -19.84 -3.15
N LYS A 84 0.11 -18.59 -3.58
CA LYS A 84 -0.65 -17.50 -2.99
C LYS A 84 -1.99 -17.39 -3.71
N ILE A 85 -3.08 -17.64 -3.00
CA ILE A 85 -4.44 -17.60 -3.54
C ILE A 85 -5.17 -16.37 -3.02
N LYS A 86 -5.87 -15.69 -3.91
CA LYS A 86 -6.71 -14.52 -3.61
C LYS A 86 -8.11 -15.00 -3.25
N ILE A 87 -8.58 -14.65 -2.06
CA ILE A 87 -9.96 -14.87 -1.60
C ILE A 87 -10.64 -13.49 -1.54
N ASN A 88 -11.75 -13.35 -2.27
CA ASN A 88 -12.55 -12.11 -2.33
C ASN A 88 -13.63 -12.08 -1.25
#